data_AF-F9GFY4-F1
#
_entry.id   AF-F9GFY4-F1
#
_cell.length_a   1.000
_cell.length_b   1.000
_cell.length_c   1.000
_cell.angle_alpha   90.00
_cell.angle_beta   90.00
_cell.angle_gamma   90.00
#
_symmetry.space_group_name_H-M   'P 1'
#
loop_
_entity.id
_entity.type
_entity.pdbx_description
1 polymer ?
#
loop_
_entity_poly.entity_id
_entity_poly.type
_entity_poly.pdbx_seq_one_letter_code
_entity_poly.pdbx_strand_id
1 'polypeptide(L)'
;MNELRRLPEHFISRAEVLCEKLMFGLQLDVDLSNIKDDMASSKSGYNFVKHPENALDSAYLELLLRAYTAGKDGLAKDGVWRWHSVAAYLKQVTEMEEQLAGGLYTACGQTPRIQELLSLEYENGLSTSGGIYVWGGYVTYAIRHHKAKRLTN
;
A
#
# COMPACT_ATOMS: atom_id res chain seq x y z
N MET A 1 -25.85 -3.25 17.86
CA MET A 1 -25.81 -2.52 16.56
C MET A 1 -24.81 -1.36 16.57
N ASN A 2 -24.67 -0.59 17.66
CA ASN A 2 -23.71 0.52 17.71
C ASN A 2 -22.23 0.10 17.64
N GLU A 3 -21.85 -1.05 18.21
CA GLU A 3 -20.45 -1.53 18.14
C GLU A 3 -20.00 -1.89 16.72
N LEU A 4 -20.91 -2.38 15.86
CA LEU A 4 -20.59 -2.69 14.47
C LEU A 4 -20.28 -1.42 13.66
N ARG A 5 -20.89 -0.28 14.02
CA ARG A 5 -20.63 1.01 13.37
C ARG A 5 -19.24 1.58 13.72
N ARG A 6 -18.59 1.05 14.76
CA ARG A 6 -17.23 1.43 15.18
C ARG A 6 -16.14 0.58 14.54
N LEU A 7 -16.50 -0.51 13.86
CA LEU A 7 -15.53 -1.39 13.20
C LEU A 7 -14.66 -0.65 12.16
N PRO A 8 -15.22 0.19 11.26
CA PRO A 8 -14.39 0.96 10.32
C PRO A 8 -13.35 1.81 11.05
N GLU A 9 -13.78 2.57 12.06
CA GLU A 9 -12.91 3.44 12.85
C GLU A 9 -11.84 2.64 13.61
N HIS A 10 -12.18 1.47 14.15
CA HIS A 10 -11.22 0.56 14.77
C HIS A 10 -10.11 0.16 13.81
N PHE A 11 -10.46 -0.36 12.63
CA PHE A 11 -9.48 -0.80 11.64
C PHE A 11 -8.63 0.35 11.11
N ILE A 12 -9.26 1.50 10.83
CA ILE A 12 -8.54 2.70 10.34
C ILE A 12 -7.55 3.19 11.39
N SER A 13 -7.98 3.36 12.65
CA SER A 13 -7.10 3.85 13.72
C SER A 13 -5.92 2.90 13.98
N ARG A 14 -6.17 1.57 13.91
CA ARG A 14 -5.11 0.56 14.03
C ARG A 14 -4.13 0.61 12.86
N ALA A 15 -4.64 0.78 11.64
CA ALA A 15 -3.82 0.92 10.44
C ALA A 15 -2.95 2.18 10.50
N GLU A 16 -3.46 3.31 10.98
CA GLU A 16 -2.70 4.55 11.17
C GLU A 16 -1.51 4.37 12.13
N VAL A 17 -1.75 3.74 13.28
CA VAL A 17 -0.69 3.44 14.27
C VAL A 17 0.36 2.48 13.71
N LEU A 18 -0.05 1.47 12.94
CA LEU A 18 0.88 0.54 12.30
C LEU A 18 1.66 1.23 11.18
N CYS A 19 1.01 2.07 10.39
CA CYS A 19 1.64 2.85 9.34
C CYS A 19 2.75 3.74 9.91
N GLU A 20 2.48 4.48 10.99
CA GLU A 20 3.49 5.33 11.66
C GLU A 20 4.73 4.52 12.08
N LYS A 21 4.52 3.32 12.64
CA LYS A 21 5.60 2.41 13.05
C LYS A 21 6.39 1.87 11.85
N LEU A 22 5.68 1.37 10.84
CA LEU A 22 6.27 0.82 9.62
C LEU A 22 7.04 1.88 8.82
N MET A 23 6.61 3.14 8.92
CA MET A 23 7.26 4.29 8.30
C MET A 23 8.43 4.85 9.12
N PHE A 24 8.76 4.28 10.29
CA PHE A 24 9.80 4.80 11.18
C PHE A 24 9.64 6.30 11.49
N GLY A 25 8.40 6.74 11.67
CA GLY A 25 8.04 8.15 11.88
C GLY A 25 8.26 9.07 10.68
N LEU A 26 8.50 8.52 9.49
CA LEU A 26 8.48 9.30 8.24
C LEU A 26 7.05 9.74 7.95
N GLN A 27 6.87 11.04 7.79
CA GLN A 27 5.63 11.62 7.28
C GLN A 27 5.90 12.18 5.89
N LEU A 28 5.11 11.72 4.93
CA LEU A 28 5.12 12.25 3.57
C LEU A 28 4.03 13.32 3.47
N ASP A 29 4.43 14.59 3.38
CA ASP A 29 3.51 15.69 3.12
C ASP A 29 3.22 15.76 1.63
N VAL A 30 2.23 14.96 1.19
CA VAL A 30 1.85 14.82 -0.20
C VAL A 30 0.42 15.30 -0.39
N ASP A 31 0.27 16.41 -1.10
CA ASP A 31 -1.04 16.84 -1.58
C ASP A 31 -1.48 15.95 -2.75
N LEU A 32 -2.34 14.96 -2.44
CA LEU A 32 -2.89 14.03 -3.43
C LEU A 32 -3.64 14.74 -4.56
N SER A 33 -4.12 15.97 -4.36
CA SER A 33 -4.79 16.74 -5.43
C SER A 33 -3.83 17.20 -6.52
N ASN A 34 -2.53 17.30 -6.21
CA ASN A 34 -1.49 17.69 -7.17
C ASN A 34 -0.74 16.51 -7.78
N ILE A 35 -0.98 15.29 -7.27
CA ILE A 35 -0.38 14.08 -7.81
C ILE A 35 -0.89 13.82 -9.22
N LYS A 36 0.06 13.67 -10.15
CA LYS A 36 -0.20 13.26 -11.53
C LYS A 36 -0.15 11.75 -11.67
N ASP A 37 -1.13 11.21 -12.36
CA ASP A 37 -1.15 9.79 -12.72
C ASP A 37 -1.71 9.61 -14.13
N ASP A 38 -1.15 8.64 -14.85
CA ASP A 38 -1.57 8.16 -16.15
C ASP A 38 -2.10 6.72 -16.00
N MET A 39 -3.39 6.62 -15.69
CA MET A 39 -4.09 5.34 -15.56
C MET A 39 -4.18 4.55 -16.88
N ALA A 40 -3.91 5.20 -18.02
CA ALA A 40 -3.91 4.56 -19.33
C ALA A 40 -2.53 4.02 -19.74
N SER A 41 -1.48 4.34 -18.98
CA SER A 41 -0.12 3.87 -19.24
C SER A 41 -0.05 2.35 -19.16
N SER A 42 0.55 1.74 -20.19
CA SER A 42 0.93 0.33 -20.23
C SER A 42 2.45 0.14 -20.13
N LYS A 43 3.20 1.21 -19.83
CA LYS A 43 4.65 1.16 -19.71
C LYS A 43 5.03 0.31 -18.51
N SER A 44 5.83 -0.73 -18.72
CA SER A 44 6.34 -1.58 -17.65
C SER A 44 7.17 -0.75 -16.66
N GLY A 45 6.97 -1.04 -15.38
CA GLY A 45 7.56 -0.34 -14.25
C GLY A 45 6.93 1.04 -13.98
N TYR A 46 5.83 1.41 -14.62
CA TYR A 46 5.15 2.69 -14.34
C TYR A 46 4.19 2.58 -13.15
N ASN A 47 4.19 3.63 -12.32
CA ASN A 47 3.14 4.01 -11.36
C ASN A 47 3.24 5.53 -11.11
N PHE A 48 2.28 6.11 -10.37
CA PHE A 48 2.30 7.55 -10.07
C PHE A 48 3.53 7.99 -9.25
N VAL A 49 4.12 7.12 -8.42
CA VAL A 49 5.34 7.44 -7.65
C VAL A 49 6.51 7.78 -8.59
N LYS A 50 6.57 7.10 -9.73
CA LYS A 50 7.59 7.27 -10.77
C LYS A 50 7.26 8.38 -11.77
N HIS A 51 6.13 9.06 -11.63
CA HIS A 51 5.84 10.21 -12.48
C HIS A 51 6.80 11.36 -12.14
N PRO A 52 7.59 11.89 -13.10
CA PRO A 52 8.67 12.85 -12.81
C PRO A 52 8.21 14.11 -12.05
N GLU A 53 6.99 14.55 -12.29
CA GLU A 53 6.43 15.75 -11.66
C GLU A 53 5.99 15.54 -10.20
N ASN A 54 5.87 14.30 -9.72
CA ASN A 54 5.45 14.02 -8.35
C ASN A 54 6.62 14.03 -7.36
N ALA A 55 7.87 13.91 -7.84
CA ALA A 55 9.08 13.88 -7.01
C ALA A 55 9.06 12.81 -5.89
N LEU A 56 8.37 11.69 -6.10
CA LEU A 56 8.23 10.61 -5.10
C LEU A 56 9.17 9.42 -5.33
N ASP A 57 9.78 9.29 -6.50
CA ASP A 57 10.58 8.11 -6.90
C ASP A 57 11.73 7.80 -5.92
N SER A 58 12.30 8.83 -5.30
CA SER A 58 13.38 8.69 -4.30
C SER A 58 12.90 8.72 -2.85
N ALA A 59 11.61 8.91 -2.57
CA ALA A 59 11.11 9.08 -1.20
C ALA A 59 11.39 7.84 -0.32
N TYR A 60 11.42 6.65 -0.93
CA TYR A 60 11.75 5.42 -0.22
C TYR A 60 13.18 5.39 0.34
N LEU A 61 14.12 6.17 -0.22
CA LEU A 61 15.50 6.23 0.27
C LEU A 61 15.56 6.82 1.69
N GLU A 62 14.72 7.80 1.99
CA GLU A 62 14.62 8.35 3.35
C GLU A 62 14.04 7.31 4.31
N LEU A 63 13.02 6.56 3.88
CA LEU A 63 12.46 5.47 4.68
C LEU A 63 13.53 4.40 4.98
N LEU A 64 14.31 3.99 3.98
CA LEU A 64 15.41 3.04 4.14
C LEU A 64 16.48 3.56 5.11
N LEU A 65 16.85 4.85 5.01
CA LEU A 65 17.79 5.47 5.93
C LEU A 65 17.27 5.40 7.37
N ARG A 66 16.00 5.78 7.61
CA ARG A 66 15.39 5.72 8.94
C ARG A 66 15.29 4.30 9.48
N ALA A 67 14.89 3.35 8.63
CA ALA A 67 14.85 1.93 8.97
C ALA A 67 16.23 1.39 9.36
N TYR A 68 17.31 1.94 8.81
CA TYR A 68 18.68 1.60 9.19
C TYR A 68 19.12 2.32 10.48
N THR A 69 18.77 3.60 10.65
CA THR A 69 19.26 4.44 11.77
C THR A 69 18.37 4.45 13.00
N ALA A 70 17.26 3.70 13.03
CA ALA A 70 16.30 3.63 14.15
C ALA A 70 16.85 2.97 15.45
N GLY A 71 18.16 2.98 15.66
CA GLY A 71 18.80 2.49 16.89
C GLY A 71 18.43 1.04 17.20
N LYS A 72 17.77 0.82 18.35
CA LYS A 72 17.36 -0.53 18.79
C LYS A 72 16.29 -1.14 17.89
N ASP A 73 15.51 -0.35 17.18
CA ASP A 73 14.45 -0.81 16.28
C ASP A 73 14.90 -0.85 14.80
N GLY A 74 16.14 -0.44 14.51
CA GLY A 74 16.71 -0.51 13.16
C GLY A 74 16.80 -1.93 12.63
N LEU A 75 16.53 -2.10 11.32
CA LEU A 75 16.44 -3.39 10.65
C LEU A 75 17.80 -4.00 10.30
N ALA A 76 18.84 -3.17 10.17
CA ALA A 76 20.21 -3.61 9.92
C ALA A 76 21.21 -2.72 10.65
N LYS A 77 22.41 -3.24 10.87
CA LYS A 77 23.54 -2.50 11.43
C LYS A 77 24.84 -3.08 10.89
N ASP A 78 25.77 -2.21 10.51
CA ASP A 78 27.10 -2.59 10.01
C ASP A 78 27.03 -3.58 8.83
N GLY A 79 26.06 -3.37 7.93
CA GLY A 79 25.82 -4.23 6.76
C GLY A 79 25.15 -5.57 7.06
N VAL A 80 24.74 -5.84 8.31
CA VAL A 80 24.11 -7.11 8.72
C VAL A 80 22.67 -6.88 9.18
N TRP A 81 21.77 -7.75 8.72
CA TRP A 81 20.38 -7.76 9.15
C TRP A 81 20.22 -8.11 10.62
N ARG A 82 19.34 -7.38 11.30
CA ARG A 82 18.91 -7.69 12.67
C ARG A 82 17.64 -8.52 12.60
N TRP A 83 17.80 -9.83 12.41
CA TRP A 83 16.72 -10.76 12.11
C TRP A 83 15.52 -10.69 13.07
N HIS A 84 15.75 -10.43 14.35
CA HIS A 84 14.65 -10.25 15.31
C HIS A 84 13.79 -9.01 15.00
N SER A 85 14.44 -7.87 14.71
CA SER A 85 13.75 -6.63 14.30
C SER A 85 13.07 -6.80 12.95
N VAL A 86 13.72 -7.47 12.00
CA VAL A 86 13.13 -7.79 10.68
C VAL A 86 11.88 -8.67 10.84
N ALA A 87 11.96 -9.73 11.64
CA ALA A 87 10.81 -10.60 11.89
C ALA A 87 9.65 -9.86 12.58
N ALA A 88 9.97 -8.98 13.54
CA ALA A 88 8.97 -8.13 14.19
C ALA A 88 8.33 -7.15 13.21
N TYR A 89 9.11 -6.54 12.31
CA TYR A 89 8.62 -5.66 11.26
C TYR A 89 7.68 -6.40 10.30
N LEU A 90 8.08 -7.58 9.81
CA LEU A 90 7.25 -8.39 8.91
C LEU A 90 5.94 -8.81 9.57
N LYS A 91 5.94 -9.10 10.87
CA LYS A 91 4.71 -9.36 11.63
C LYS A 91 3.79 -8.13 11.66
N GLN A 92 4.34 -6.93 11.83
CA GLN A 92 3.57 -5.69 11.77
C GLN A 92 3.02 -5.40 10.38
N VAL A 93 3.75 -5.77 9.31
CA VAL A 93 3.25 -5.70 7.93
C VAL A 93 2.02 -6.60 7.76
N THR A 94 2.07 -7.86 8.22
CA THR A 94 0.90 -8.74 8.18
C THR A 94 -0.28 -8.18 8.98
N GLU A 95 -0.02 -7.63 10.18
CA GLU A 95 -1.07 -6.99 10.98
C GLU A 95 -1.67 -5.78 10.24
N MET A 96 -0.86 -5.00 9.53
CA MET A 96 -1.30 -3.86 8.70
C MET A 96 -2.19 -4.33 7.54
N GLU A 97 -1.83 -5.40 6.85
CA GLU A 97 -2.65 -6.00 5.79
C GLU A 97 -4.01 -6.44 6.33
N GLU A 98 -4.06 -7.04 7.54
CA GLU A 98 -5.30 -7.41 8.22
C GLU A 98 -6.16 -6.18 8.58
N GLN A 99 -5.55 -5.09 9.04
CA GLN A 99 -6.28 -3.85 9.33
C GLN A 99 -6.83 -3.20 8.06
N LEU A 100 -6.03 -3.14 6.99
CA LEU A 100 -6.47 -2.63 5.69
C LEU A 100 -7.61 -3.48 5.14
N ALA A 101 -7.52 -4.80 5.25
CA ALA A 101 -8.61 -5.72 4.91
C ALA A 101 -9.89 -5.36 5.66
N GLY A 102 -9.84 -5.33 7.00
CA GLY A 102 -11.00 -5.03 7.82
C GLY A 102 -11.60 -3.65 7.53
N GLY A 103 -10.75 -2.63 7.33
CA GLY A 103 -11.17 -1.27 6.98
C GLY A 103 -11.90 -1.23 5.64
N LEU A 104 -11.31 -1.81 4.59
CA LEU A 104 -11.92 -1.85 3.26
C LEU A 104 -13.23 -2.66 3.27
N TYR A 105 -13.30 -3.76 4.03
CA TYR A 105 -14.53 -4.57 4.15
C TYR A 105 -15.68 -3.88 4.88
N THR A 106 -15.37 -2.97 5.80
CA THR A 106 -16.38 -2.35 6.67
C THR A 106 -16.72 -0.92 6.29
N ALA A 107 -15.79 -0.21 5.63
CA ALA A 107 -15.95 1.19 5.23
C ALA A 107 -16.39 1.35 3.76
N CYS A 108 -16.11 0.38 2.88
CA CYS A 108 -16.42 0.47 1.46
C CYS A 108 -17.68 -0.33 1.07
N GLY A 109 -18.38 0.10 0.01
CA GLY A 109 -19.65 -0.51 -0.41
C GLY A 109 -19.49 -1.84 -1.18
N GLN A 110 -18.69 -1.87 -2.24
CA GLN A 110 -18.35 -3.10 -2.97
C GLN A 110 -16.92 -3.51 -2.63
N THR A 111 -16.77 -4.69 -2.03
CA THR A 111 -15.47 -5.19 -1.61
C THR A 111 -15.03 -6.32 -2.53
N PRO A 112 -13.90 -6.20 -3.23
CA PRO A 112 -13.31 -7.32 -3.95
C PRO A 112 -12.91 -8.44 -2.98
N ARG A 113 -12.54 -9.61 -3.50
CA ARG A 113 -12.01 -10.67 -2.62
C ARG A 113 -10.72 -10.17 -2.00
N ILE A 114 -10.53 -10.38 -0.70
CA ILE A 114 -9.36 -9.86 0.00
C ILE A 114 -8.04 -10.25 -0.66
N GLN A 115 -7.95 -11.48 -1.16
CA GLN A 115 -6.77 -11.99 -1.83
C GLN A 115 -6.43 -11.19 -3.10
N GLU A 116 -7.43 -10.72 -3.83
CA GLU A 116 -7.25 -9.95 -5.07
C GLU A 116 -6.80 -8.51 -4.77
N LEU A 117 -7.28 -7.95 -3.66
CA LEU A 117 -6.90 -6.65 -3.16
C LEU A 117 -5.46 -6.63 -2.63
N LEU A 118 -5.07 -7.66 -1.86
CA LEU A 118 -3.71 -7.79 -1.32
C LEU A 118 -2.71 -8.27 -2.38
N SER A 119 -3.17 -8.72 -3.54
CA SER A 119 -2.31 -9.08 -4.69
C SER A 119 -2.21 -7.98 -5.73
N LEU A 120 -2.68 -6.76 -5.45
CA LEU A 120 -2.57 -5.65 -6.38
C LEU A 120 -1.10 -5.32 -6.64
N GLU A 121 -0.74 -5.26 -7.92
CA GLU A 121 0.59 -4.81 -8.30
C GLU A 121 0.72 -3.30 -8.08
N TYR A 122 1.77 -2.86 -7.39
CA TYR A 122 2.00 -1.44 -7.13
C TYR A 122 2.48 -0.66 -8.38
N GLU A 123 2.85 -1.38 -9.44
CA GLU A 123 3.30 -0.83 -10.73
C GLU A 123 2.86 -1.72 -11.89
N ASN A 124 2.90 -1.20 -13.10
CA ASN A 124 2.67 -1.99 -14.30
C ASN A 124 3.75 -3.05 -14.50
N GLY A 125 3.37 -4.33 -14.59
CA GLY A 125 4.27 -5.39 -15.04
C GLY A 125 4.50 -5.39 -16.55
N LEU A 126 5.12 -6.45 -17.07
CA LEU A 126 5.37 -6.62 -18.51
C LEU A 126 4.09 -6.94 -19.29
N SER A 127 3.14 -7.63 -18.66
CA SER A 127 1.88 -8.08 -19.23
C SER A 127 0.67 -7.80 -18.34
N THR A 128 0.89 -7.08 -17.25
CA THR A 128 -0.08 -6.75 -16.21
C THR A 128 -0.07 -5.24 -15.99
N SER A 129 -1.22 -4.69 -15.64
CA SER A 129 -1.33 -3.29 -15.22
C SER A 129 -1.36 -3.22 -13.71
N GLY A 130 -0.78 -2.17 -13.15
CA GLY A 130 -0.84 -1.86 -11.73
C GLY A 130 -2.27 -1.79 -11.21
N GLY A 131 -2.40 -1.87 -9.90
CA GLY A 131 -3.67 -1.91 -9.19
C GLY A 131 -4.04 -0.63 -8.47
N ILE A 132 -3.10 0.29 -8.27
CA ILE A 132 -3.26 1.47 -7.41
C ILE A 132 -3.02 2.73 -8.25
N TYR A 133 -3.94 3.69 -8.14
CA TYR A 133 -3.96 4.91 -8.93
C TYR A 133 -4.33 6.12 -8.08
N VAL A 134 -3.98 7.32 -8.55
CA VAL A 134 -4.44 8.58 -7.96
C VAL A 134 -5.26 9.38 -8.96
N TRP A 135 -6.44 9.83 -8.54
CA TRP A 135 -7.32 10.65 -9.37
C TRP A 135 -8.10 11.67 -8.54
N GLY A 136 -7.97 12.95 -8.88
CA GLY A 136 -8.76 14.03 -8.27
C GLY A 136 -8.59 14.15 -6.75
N GLY A 137 -7.40 13.86 -6.20
CA GLY A 137 -7.15 13.87 -4.76
C GLY A 137 -7.47 12.56 -4.03
N TYR A 138 -7.93 11.53 -4.75
CA TYR A 138 -8.27 10.24 -4.18
C TYR A 138 -7.33 9.14 -4.63
N VAL A 139 -7.01 8.21 -3.72
CA VAL A 139 -6.38 6.94 -4.06
C VAL A 139 -7.48 5.96 -4.45
N THR A 140 -7.32 5.33 -5.60
CA THR A 140 -8.26 4.35 -6.15
C THR A 140 -7.53 3.05 -6.42
N TYR A 141 -8.21 1.93 -6.25
CA TYR A 141 -7.71 0.64 -6.70
C TYR A 141 -8.56 0.10 -7.86
N ALA A 142 -7.94 -0.64 -8.78
CA ALA A 142 -8.63 -1.31 -9.88
C ALA A 142 -8.21 -2.77 -9.97
N ILE A 143 -9.18 -3.67 -9.86
CA ILE A 143 -8.99 -5.12 -10.02
C ILE A 143 -9.59 -5.55 -11.35
N ARG A 144 -8.81 -6.29 -12.13
CA ARG A 144 -9.20 -6.75 -13.46
C ARG A 144 -9.47 -8.24 -13.43
N HIS A 145 -10.70 -8.63 -13.76
CA HIS A 145 -11.06 -10.04 -13.94
C HIS A 145 -11.20 -10.35 -15.41
N HIS A 146 -10.42 -11.31 -15.90
CA HIS A 146 -10.68 -11.91 -17.20
C HIS A 146 -11.75 -13.00 -17.07
N LYS A 147 -13.00 -12.67 -17.39
CA LYS A 147 -14.07 -13.67 -17.50
C LYS A 147 -13.95 -14.38 -18.85
N ALA A 148 -13.24 -15.52 -18.87
CA ALA A 148 -13.28 -16.41 -20.03
C ALA A 148 -14.71 -16.93 -20.20
N LYS A 149 -15.40 -16.52 -21.28
CA LYS A 149 -16.65 -17.16 -21.69
C LYS A 149 -16.30 -18.56 -22.19
N ARG A 150 -16.62 -19.59 -21.40
CA ARG A 150 -16.74 -20.94 -21.96
C ARG A 150 -17.94 -20.92 -22.92
N LEU A 151 -17.68 -21.21 -24.19
CA LEU A 151 -18.72 -21.63 -25.14
C LEU A 151 -19.25 -22.97 -24.63
N THR A 152 -20.30 -22.95 -23.81
CA THR A 152 -21.16 -24.11 -23.62
C THR A 152 -22.11 -24.15 -24.81
N ASN A 153 -21.71 -24.90 -25.84
CA ASN A 153 -22.63 -25.41 -26.87
C ASN A 153 -23.48 -26.54 -26.30
#